data_AF-A0A9E2ASR9-F1
#
_entry.id   AF-A0A9E2ASR9-F1
#
_cell.length_a   1.000
_cell.length_b   1.000
_cell.length_c   1.000
_cell.angle_alpha   90.00
_cell.angle_beta   90.00
_cell.angle_gamma   90.00
#
_symmetry.space_group_name_H-M   'P 1'
#
loop_
_entity.id
_entity.type
_entity.pdbx_description
1 polymer ?
#
loop_
_entity_poly.entity_id
_entity_poly.type
_entity_poly.pdbx_seq_one_letter_code
_entity_poly.pdbx_strand_id
1 'polypeptide(L)'
;FFCALDSCLRKSYALKMHELLRTNGKLAGLFFDFPLTEKGPPFGGDMYEYKKLFDPYFKIRKLERAYNSIEPRHGNELFVIFEK
;
A
#
# COMPACT_ATOMS: atom_id res chain seq x y z
N PHE A 1 -4.27 7.99 -2.46
CA PHE A 1 -4.60 8.46 -1.11
C PHE A 1 -3.71 7.86 -0.03
N PHE A 2 -3.52 6.54 0.05
CA PHE A 2 -2.71 5.90 1.11
C PHE A 2 -1.33 6.55 1.36
N CYS A 3 -0.49 6.69 0.32
CA CYS A 3 0.83 7.31 0.46
C CYS A 3 0.81 8.83 0.72
N ALA A 4 -0.36 9.49 0.62
CA ALA A 4 -0.52 10.89 0.97
C ALA A 4 -1.06 11.09 2.40
N LEU A 5 -1.53 10.02 3.06
CA LEU A 5 -1.94 10.08 4.45
C LEU A 5 -0.73 10.12 5.37
N ASP A 6 -0.86 10.90 6.44
CA ASP A 6 0.06 10.86 7.57
C ASP A 6 0.28 9.41 8.01
N SER A 7 1.53 9.04 8.31
CA SER A 7 1.91 7.68 8.67
C SER A 7 1.12 7.16 9.87
N CYS A 8 0.71 8.04 10.81
CA CYS A 8 -0.11 7.66 11.97
C CYS A 8 -1.52 7.17 11.59
N LEU A 9 -2.03 7.57 10.41
CA LEU A 9 -3.38 7.19 9.94
C LEU A 9 -3.39 5.88 9.15
N ARG A 10 -2.23 5.31 8.81
CA ARG A 10 -2.13 4.12 7.93
C ARG A 10 -2.83 2.90 8.48
N LYS A 11 -2.79 2.68 9.80
CA LYS A 11 -3.52 1.58 10.46
C LYS A 11 -5.03 1.77 10.37
N SER A 12 -5.51 2.98 10.64
CA SER A 12 -6.93 3.32 10.50
C SER A 12 -7.41 3.19 9.05
N TYR A 13 -6.55 3.54 8.09
CA TYR A 13 -6.82 3.33 6.67
C TYR A 13 -7.02 1.84 6.33
N ALA A 14 -6.11 0.97 6.75
CA ALA A 14 -6.20 -0.47 6.47
C ALA A 14 -7.50 -1.07 7.03
N LEU A 15 -7.83 -0.73 8.29
CA LEU A 15 -9.08 -1.14 8.93
C LEU A 15 -10.30 -0.60 8.16
N LYS A 16 -10.28 0.68 7.79
CA LYS A 16 -11.42 1.29 7.10
C LYS A 16 -11.66 0.68 5.73
N MET A 17 -10.59 0.37 4.98
CA MET A 17 -10.72 -0.31 3.69
C MET A 17 -11.30 -1.72 3.86
N HIS A 18 -10.91 -2.44 4.92
CA HIS A 18 -11.47 -3.75 5.22
C HIS A 18 -12.97 -3.65 5.55
N GLU A 19 -13.39 -2.67 6.35
CA GLU A 19 -14.81 -2.44 6.65
C GLU A 19 -15.66 -2.16 5.40
N LEU A 20 -15.14 -1.35 4.48
CA LEU A 20 -15.85 -0.92 3.28
C LEU A 20 -16.02 -2.03 2.23
N LEU A 21 -15.11 -3.00 2.21
CA LEU A 21 -15.16 -4.10 1.25
C LEU A 21 -16.15 -5.18 1.68
N ARG A 22 -16.84 -5.78 0.71
CA ARG A 22 -17.60 -7.03 0.92
C ARG A 22 -16.65 -8.22 1.00
N THR A 23 -17.14 -9.37 1.45
CA THR A 23 -16.40 -10.64 1.40
C THR A 23 -15.88 -10.89 -0.01
N ASN A 24 -14.61 -11.29 -0.15
CA ASN A 24 -13.87 -11.45 -1.41
C ASN A 24 -13.64 -10.14 -2.18
N GLY A 25 -13.97 -8.99 -1.61
CA GLY A 25 -13.66 -7.67 -2.15
C GLY A 25 -12.15 -7.41 -2.15
N LYS A 26 -11.68 -6.62 -3.12
CA LYS A 26 -10.24 -6.39 -3.33
C LYS A 26 -9.88 -4.92 -3.19
N LEU A 27 -8.83 -4.65 -2.43
CA LEU A 27 -8.07 -3.42 -2.47
C LEU A 27 -6.89 -3.62 -3.42
N ALA A 28 -6.90 -2.90 -4.54
CA ALA A 28 -5.84 -2.97 -5.54
C ALA A 28 -5.29 -1.58 -5.87
N GLY A 29 -3.98 -1.48 -6.11
CA GLY A 29 -3.35 -0.20 -6.41
C GLY A 29 -1.83 -0.27 -6.53
N LEU A 30 -1.22 0.92 -6.60
CA LEU A 30 0.22 1.12 -6.55
C LEU A 30 0.60 1.84 -5.26
N PHE A 31 1.55 1.29 -4.51
CA PHE A 31 2.18 1.94 -3.36
C PHE A 31 3.62 2.29 -3.68
N PHE A 32 4.14 3.35 -3.11
CA PHE A 32 5.53 3.75 -3.31
C PHE A 32 6.51 2.86 -2.53
N ASP A 33 7.66 2.58 -3.12
CA ASP A 33 8.74 1.76 -2.57
C ASP A 33 10.01 2.60 -2.48
N PHE A 34 10.08 3.45 -1.47
CA PHE A 34 11.24 4.27 -1.16
C PHE A 34 11.22 4.67 0.31
N PRO A 35 12.38 4.99 0.93
CA PRO A 35 12.47 5.27 2.35
C PRO A 35 11.47 6.32 2.83
N LEU A 36 10.95 6.13 4.04
CA LEU A 36 10.13 7.13 4.71
C LEU A 36 11.03 8.34 5.00
N THR A 37 10.78 9.46 4.32
CA THR A 37 11.46 10.73 4.63
C THR A 37 10.50 11.63 5.40
N GLU A 38 11.04 12.55 6.21
CA GLU A 38 10.21 13.57 6.90
C GLU A 38 9.57 14.58 5.93
N LYS A 39 9.93 14.53 4.64
CA LYS A 39 9.29 15.31 3.59
C LYS A 39 8.19 14.50 2.92
N GLY A 40 6.97 15.03 2.91
CA GLY A 40 5.82 14.45 2.21
C GLY A 40 4.72 15.50 1.98
N PRO A 41 3.64 15.13 1.28
CA PRO A 41 3.42 13.87 0.56
C PRO A 41 4.10 13.84 -0.84
N PRO A 42 4.40 12.65 -1.40
CA PRO A 42 4.10 11.32 -0.88
C PRO A 42 5.06 10.87 0.24
N PHE A 43 4.51 10.26 1.28
CA PHE A 43 5.27 9.54 2.29
C PHE A 43 5.68 8.17 1.73
N GLY A 44 6.96 7.84 1.89
CA GLY A 44 7.51 6.56 1.48
C GLY A 44 6.97 5.35 2.26
N GLY A 45 7.57 4.21 2.01
CA GLY A 45 7.27 2.93 2.63
C GLY A 45 7.95 1.84 1.83
N ASP A 46 7.82 0.62 2.33
CA ASP A 46 8.45 -0.54 1.75
C ASP A 46 7.53 -1.76 1.86
N MET A 47 7.91 -2.81 1.14
CA MET A 47 7.20 -4.08 1.12
C MET A 47 6.97 -4.68 2.52
N TYR A 48 7.95 -4.57 3.42
CA TYR A 48 7.87 -5.17 4.75
C TYR A 48 6.83 -4.46 5.61
N GLU A 49 6.87 -3.13 5.64
CA GLU A 49 5.90 -2.31 6.38
C GLU A 49 4.48 -2.48 5.84
N TYR A 50 4.31 -2.54 4.51
CA TYR A 50 3.01 -2.79 3.91
C TYR A 50 2.49 -4.19 4.22
N LYS A 51 3.33 -5.22 4.14
CA LYS A 51 2.94 -6.57 4.54
C LYS A 51 2.47 -6.57 6.00
N LYS A 52 3.28 -6.06 6.92
CA LYS A 52 2.97 -6.00 8.35
C LYS A 52 1.67 -5.23 8.64
N LEU A 53 1.39 -4.16 7.90
CA LEU A 53 0.21 -3.32 8.07
C LEU A 53 -1.09 -4.00 7.61
N PHE A 54 -1.06 -4.70 6.46
CA PHE A 54 -2.27 -5.22 5.82
C PHE A 54 -2.54 -6.71 6.11
N ASP A 55 -1.52 -7.51 6.43
CA ASP A 55 -1.62 -8.96 6.72
C ASP A 55 -2.65 -9.31 7.83
N PRO A 56 -2.83 -8.50 8.90
CA PRO A 56 -3.86 -8.79 9.91
C PRO A 56 -5.31 -8.65 9.44
N TYR A 57 -5.54 -7.95 8.32
CA TYR A 57 -6.89 -7.60 7.85
C TYR A 57 -7.22 -8.17 6.47
N PHE A 58 -6.22 -8.60 5.69
CA PHE A 58 -6.40 -9.04 4.32
C PHE A 58 -5.53 -10.23 3.98
N LYS A 59 -6.03 -11.07 3.06
CA LYS A 59 -5.21 -12.02 2.33
C LYS A 59 -4.41 -11.28 1.24
N ILE A 60 -3.09 -11.27 1.39
CA ILE A 60 -2.19 -10.68 0.39
C ILE A 60 -2.13 -11.60 -0.84
N ARG A 61 -2.72 -11.16 -1.96
CA ARG A 61 -2.66 -11.87 -3.25
C ARG A 61 -1.47 -11.43 -4.08
N LYS A 62 -1.16 -10.13 -4.05
CA LYS A 62 0.01 -9.53 -4.69
C LYS A 62 0.58 -8.41 -3.82
N LEU A 63 1.90 -8.37 -3.76
CA LEU A 63 2.70 -7.30 -3.19
C LEU A 63 4.10 -7.43 -3.82
N GLU A 64 4.26 -6.86 -5.01
CA GLU A 64 5.43 -7.08 -5.87
C GLU A 64 5.78 -5.80 -6.63
N ARG A 65 7.03 -5.67 -7.10
CA ARG A 65 7.46 -4.50 -7.89
C ARG A 65 6.59 -4.35 -9.14
N ALA A 66 6.09 -3.15 -9.40
CA ALA A 66 5.37 -2.86 -10.62
C ALA A 66 6.32 -2.94 -11.83
N TYR A 67 6.00 -3.79 -12.80
CA TYR A 67 6.84 -4.02 -13.99
C TYR A 67 6.62 -2.97 -15.10
N ASN A 68 5.56 -2.16 -14.98
CA ASN A 68 5.09 -1.23 -16.00
C ASN A 68 5.04 0.22 -15.51
N SER A 69 5.78 0.56 -14.47
CA SER A 69 5.95 1.94 -14.02
C SER A 69 6.66 2.78 -15.09
N ILE A 70 6.25 4.03 -15.24
CA ILE A 70 6.93 5.02 -16.09
C ILE A 70 8.35 5.28 -15.57
N GLU A 71 9.24 5.75 -16.44
CA GLU A 71 10.68 5.93 -16.14
C GLU A 71 10.96 6.67 -14.81
N PRO A 72 10.31 7.80 -14.47
CA PRO A 72 10.57 8.48 -13.19
C PRO A 72 10.18 7.69 -11.93
N ARG A 73 9.37 6.64 -12.08
CA ARG A 73 8.85 5.81 -10.98
C ARG A 73 9.31 4.35 -11.07
N HIS A 74 10.06 4.02 -12.11
CA HIS A 74 10.53 2.66 -12.35
C HIS A 74 11.38 2.18 -11.17
N GLY A 75 11.04 1.02 -10.62
CA GLY A 75 11.70 0.46 -9.45
C GLY A 75 11.27 1.03 -8.10
N ASN A 76 10.37 2.02 -8.07
CA ASN A 76 9.92 2.73 -6.86
C ASN A 76 8.41 2.55 -6.57
N GLU A 77 7.75 1.59 -7.22
CA GLU A 77 6.33 1.29 -6.99
C GLU A 77 6.13 -0.23 -6.81
N LEU A 78 5.23 -0.58 -5.88
CA LEU A 78 4.74 -1.92 -5.64
C LEU A 78 3.29 -2.01 -6.11
N PHE A 79 2.99 -2.99 -6.95
CA PHE A 79 1.63 -3.37 -7.28
C PHE A 79 1.04 -4.26 -6.19
N VAL A 80 -0.13 -3.88 -5.68
CA VAL A 80 -0.79 -4.57 -4.57
C VAL A 80 -2.17 -5.07 -4.97
N ILE A 81 -2.49 -6.28 -4.51
CA ILE A 81 -3.86 -6.81 -4.49
C ILE A 81 -4.05 -7.50 -3.13
N PHE A 82 -4.93 -6.94 -2.32
CA PHE A 82 -5.31 -7.46 -1.01
C PHE A 82 -6.79 -7.84 -1.02
N GLU A 83 -7.13 -9.04 -0.58
CA GLU A 83 -8.48 -9.58 -0.61
C GLU A 83 -9.02 -9.73 0.81
N LYS A 84 -10.26 -9.27 1.03
CA LYS A 84 -10.99 -9.43 2.29
C LYS A 84 -11.57 -10.82 2.42
#